data_AF-A0A967BIH1-F1
#
_entry.id   AF-A0A967BIH1-F1
#
_cell.length_a   1.000
_cell.length_b   1.000
_cell.length_c   1.000
_cell.angle_alpha   90.00
_cell.angle_beta   90.00
_cell.angle_gamma   90.00
#
_symmetry.space_group_name_H-M   'P 1'
#
loop_
_entity.id
_entity.type
_entity.pdbx_description
1 polymer ?
#
loop_
_entity_poly.entity_id
_entity_poly.type
_entity_poly.pdbx_seq_one_letter_code
_entity_poly.pdbx_strand_id
1 'polypeptide(L)'
;FIASIKTCSRGRSTGPRPNDEYGYTRFPNVVTSMEFERLINAGGPTDGELVRPSDRQVPKHVGFVQCVGSRSLQRGVPYCSNICCMNTIKETLLLADHYPESRSTVYYMDIRAFGKGFEELYRRSREAGVRYVRGLPGNVRQAPEGEDLIVEVENTLTGALEEHHLDMLVLAVGLVPRRSNGNGKRSIDEILSLSHTSDGFVMEAHPKLKPVDAPTRGVYFAGCVESPKDVKDTVTQAGAAAGRAANLLGAGEVRIEAITAILDPDRCQLCTICARVCPYHAIEPADKKKGLLPHFVEAACAGCGTCAAECPFEAIDMRHFADRQVLAQIDGILAENPLQKIVGFACNWCSYAGGDNAGTSRLQYPASVRLIRTMCSGRVDQAFIWHAFRKGAPLVLVSGCHFTDCHYIDAVTWTQRRIEKIWSKMEKLGIRPERLQLEWISAAEGQKFARVMKEVDSLLRQVTAKEVEETMQILEKEGSKAGMASPPKKRREPVLPIQN
;
A
#
# COMPACT_ATOMS: atom_id res chain seq x y z
N PHE A 1 -5.23 -17.09 3.70
CA PHE A 1 -6.37 -16.43 3.05
C PHE A 1 -6.93 -15.37 3.98
N ILE A 2 -7.05 -14.14 3.51
CA ILE A 2 -7.63 -13.04 4.29
C ILE A 2 -8.89 -12.63 3.55
N ALA A 3 -10.05 -12.86 4.16
CA ALA A 3 -11.33 -12.40 3.64
C ALA A 3 -11.93 -11.50 4.71
N SER A 4 -11.95 -10.20 4.43
CA SER A 4 -12.39 -9.24 5.42
C SER A 4 -12.85 -7.96 4.73
N ILE A 5 -14.13 -7.64 4.91
CA ILE A 5 -14.81 -6.51 4.28
C ILE A 5 -15.46 -5.68 5.37
N LYS A 6 -15.46 -4.36 5.19
CA LYS A 6 -16.36 -3.47 5.91
C LYS A 6 -17.17 -2.68 4.89
N THR A 7 -18.48 -2.72 5.01
CA THR A 7 -19.34 -1.79 4.27
C THR A 7 -19.16 -0.39 4.86
N CYS A 8 -19.39 0.67 4.09
CA CYS A 8 -19.34 2.06 4.60
C CYS A 8 -20.48 2.38 5.60
N SER A 9 -20.96 1.37 6.35
CA SER A 9 -21.94 1.51 7.41
C SER A 9 -21.20 1.63 8.75
N ARG A 10 -21.31 2.82 9.34
CA ARG A 10 -20.84 3.20 10.69
C ARG A 10 -19.32 3.17 10.88
N GLY A 11 -18.69 4.31 10.56
CA GLY A 11 -17.41 4.70 11.16
C GLY A 11 -17.66 5.40 12.50
N ARG A 12 -17.23 4.78 13.61
CA ARG A 12 -16.84 5.55 14.82
C ARG A 12 -15.51 6.24 14.48
N SER A 13 -15.58 7.38 13.82
CA SER A 13 -14.47 8.33 13.75
C SER A 13 -15.08 9.73 13.87
N THR A 14 -14.44 10.56 14.68
CA THR A 14 -14.87 11.86 15.19
C THR A 14 -14.96 12.98 14.14
N GLY A 15 -15.60 12.72 12.99
CA GLY A 15 -15.88 13.67 11.91
C GLY A 15 -17.30 13.48 11.35
N PRO A 16 -17.77 14.37 10.45
CA PRO A 16 -19.10 14.26 9.83
C PRO A 16 -19.28 12.87 9.22
N ARG A 17 -20.35 12.18 9.61
CA ARG A 17 -20.58 10.78 9.26
C ARG A 17 -20.87 10.66 7.76
N PRO A 18 -20.20 9.76 7.01
CA PRO A 18 -20.54 9.51 5.61
C PRO A 18 -22.03 9.11 5.54
N ASN A 19 -22.76 9.65 4.55
CA ASN A 19 -24.14 9.30 4.18
C ASN A 19 -25.31 10.02 4.89
N ASP A 20 -25.09 10.97 5.80
CA ASP A 20 -26.23 11.64 6.48
C ASP A 20 -26.95 12.71 5.63
N GLU A 21 -26.37 13.05 4.47
CA GLU A 21 -26.98 13.95 3.49
C GLU A 21 -28.32 13.45 2.96
N TYR A 22 -28.49 12.11 2.88
CA TYR A 22 -29.76 11.47 2.52
C TYR A 22 -30.65 11.16 3.73
N GLY A 23 -30.26 11.62 4.93
CA GLY A 23 -31.07 11.48 6.15
C GLY A 23 -30.97 10.14 6.85
N TYR A 24 -29.93 9.33 6.60
CA TYR A 24 -29.78 8.00 7.22
C TYR A 24 -29.87 7.99 8.75
N THR A 25 -29.36 9.02 9.45
CA THR A 25 -29.46 9.09 10.92
C THR A 25 -30.69 9.86 11.41
N ARG A 26 -31.42 10.48 10.50
CA ARG A 26 -32.55 11.38 10.79
C ARG A 26 -33.90 10.74 10.53
N PHE A 27 -34.02 9.93 9.48
CA PHE A 27 -35.29 9.36 9.02
C PHE A 27 -35.25 7.83 9.16
N PRO A 28 -36.17 7.22 9.93
CA PRO A 28 -36.18 5.77 10.17
C PRO A 28 -36.31 4.93 8.88
N ASN A 29 -37.00 5.45 7.87
CA ASN A 29 -37.25 4.77 6.60
C ASN A 29 -36.12 4.95 5.56
N VAL A 30 -35.01 5.59 5.95
CA VAL A 30 -33.78 5.59 5.16
C VAL A 30 -32.88 4.47 5.67
N VAL A 31 -32.69 3.43 4.86
CA VAL A 31 -31.90 2.24 5.21
C VAL A 31 -30.72 2.07 4.27
N THR A 32 -29.67 1.39 4.70
CA THR A 32 -28.58 0.96 3.80
C THR A 32 -28.99 -0.30 3.03
N SER A 33 -28.37 -0.55 1.88
CA SER A 33 -28.56 -1.79 1.13
C SER A 33 -28.31 -3.04 1.97
N MET A 34 -27.33 -3.00 2.89
CA MET A 34 -27.11 -4.13 3.81
C MET A 34 -28.24 -4.34 4.82
N GLU A 35 -28.86 -3.27 5.31
CA GLU A 35 -30.03 -3.39 6.19
C GLU A 35 -31.24 -3.88 5.40
N PHE A 36 -31.46 -3.37 4.19
CA PHE A 36 -32.50 -3.83 3.28
C PHE A 36 -32.37 -5.33 2.98
N GLU A 37 -31.16 -5.80 2.66
CA GLU A 37 -30.87 -7.23 2.46
C GLU A 37 -31.20 -8.06 3.69
N ARG A 38 -30.99 -7.54 4.91
CA ARG A 38 -31.39 -8.25 6.12
C ARG A 38 -32.90 -8.29 6.29
N LEU A 39 -33.61 -7.20 5.97
CA LEU A 39 -35.07 -7.13 6.07
C LEU A 39 -35.77 -8.12 5.12
N ILE A 40 -35.30 -8.24 3.89
CA ILE A 40 -35.94 -9.13 2.90
C ILE A 40 -35.43 -10.58 2.95
N ASN A 41 -34.41 -10.86 3.75
CA ASN A 41 -33.86 -12.21 3.89
C ASN A 41 -34.73 -13.07 4.81
N ALA A 42 -35.02 -14.31 4.40
CA ALA A 42 -35.82 -15.26 5.19
C ALA A 42 -35.23 -15.57 6.58
N GLY A 43 -33.90 -15.59 6.73
CA GLY A 43 -33.23 -15.68 8.03
C GLY A 43 -32.93 -14.32 8.66
N GLY A 44 -33.65 -13.28 8.23
CA GLY A 44 -33.58 -11.89 8.65
C GLY A 44 -34.21 -11.64 10.01
N PRO A 45 -34.05 -10.42 10.59
CA PRO A 45 -34.76 -10.03 11.81
C PRO A 45 -36.28 -9.85 11.61
N THR A 46 -36.76 -9.95 10.37
CA THR A 46 -38.17 -9.79 9.97
C THR A 46 -38.68 -11.04 9.24
N ASP A 47 -37.97 -12.17 9.36
CA ASP A 47 -38.36 -13.47 8.80
C ASP A 47 -38.66 -13.46 7.28
N GLY A 48 -38.04 -12.54 6.54
CA GLY A 48 -38.23 -12.35 5.10
C GLY A 48 -39.31 -11.35 4.70
N GLU A 49 -40.05 -10.80 5.66
CA GLU A 49 -41.07 -9.79 5.38
C GLU A 49 -40.43 -8.39 5.28
N LEU A 50 -40.58 -7.76 4.11
CA LEU A 50 -40.14 -6.40 3.91
C LEU A 50 -41.05 -5.42 4.63
N VAL A 51 -40.48 -4.70 5.59
CA VAL A 51 -41.21 -3.74 6.41
C VAL A 51 -40.44 -2.43 6.54
N ARG A 52 -41.19 -1.32 6.60
CA ARG A 52 -40.69 0.00 7.00
C ARG A 52 -40.24 -0.03 8.46
N PRO A 53 -39.04 0.47 8.79
CA PRO A 53 -38.59 0.54 10.18
C PRO A 53 -39.47 1.40 11.09
N SER A 54 -40.15 2.42 10.55
CA SER A 54 -40.99 3.33 11.35
C SER A 54 -42.25 2.67 11.92
N ASP A 55 -43.00 1.95 11.08
CA ASP A 55 -44.37 1.50 11.36
C ASP A 55 -44.62 0.02 11.04
N ARG A 56 -43.60 -0.68 10.56
CA ARG A 56 -43.63 -2.08 10.14
C ARG A 56 -44.58 -2.40 8.97
N GLN A 57 -45.03 -1.41 8.22
CA GLN A 57 -45.86 -1.63 7.03
C GLN A 57 -45.00 -1.99 5.81
N VAL A 58 -45.59 -2.67 4.83
CA VAL A 58 -44.93 -2.98 3.56
C VAL A 58 -44.82 -1.69 2.72
N PRO A 59 -43.61 -1.28 2.27
CA PRO A 59 -43.46 -0.09 1.44
C PRO A 59 -43.99 -0.34 0.02
N LYS A 60 -44.87 0.54 -0.45
CA LYS A 60 -45.45 0.57 -1.81
C LYS A 60 -44.59 1.35 -2.80
N HIS A 61 -43.74 2.26 -2.34
CA HIS A 61 -42.76 2.93 -3.22
C HIS A 61 -41.37 2.98 -2.57
N VAL A 62 -40.43 2.23 -3.14
CA VAL A 62 -39.03 2.15 -2.67
C VAL A 62 -38.10 2.89 -3.64
N GLY A 63 -37.29 3.81 -3.12
CA GLY A 63 -36.21 4.46 -3.88
C GLY A 63 -34.86 3.83 -3.58
N PHE A 64 -33.95 3.81 -4.55
CA PHE A 64 -32.57 3.34 -4.39
C PHE A 64 -31.59 4.41 -4.86
N VAL A 65 -30.69 4.86 -3.98
CA VAL A 65 -29.65 5.85 -4.31
C VAL A 65 -28.33 5.15 -4.56
N GLN A 66 -27.81 5.27 -5.78
CA GLN A 66 -26.52 4.69 -6.16
C GLN A 66 -25.32 5.50 -5.66
N CYS A 67 -24.16 4.84 -5.64
CA CYS A 67 -22.87 5.46 -5.36
C CYS A 67 -22.74 6.11 -3.96
N VAL A 68 -23.56 5.70 -2.99
CA VAL A 68 -23.50 6.26 -1.64
C VAL A 68 -22.17 5.88 -0.98
N GLY A 69 -21.34 6.88 -0.68
CA GLY A 69 -19.98 6.70 -0.17
C GLY A 69 -18.97 6.20 -1.20
N SER A 70 -19.24 6.27 -2.50
CA SER A 70 -18.33 5.88 -3.59
C SER A 70 -18.34 6.90 -4.72
N ARG A 71 -17.29 6.90 -5.57
CA ARG A 71 -17.13 7.85 -6.69
C ARG A 71 -17.29 9.31 -6.25
N SER A 72 -16.82 9.64 -5.05
CA SER A 72 -16.89 10.99 -4.49
C SER A 72 -15.58 11.35 -3.78
N LEU A 73 -14.97 12.46 -4.18
CA LEU A 73 -13.74 12.98 -3.56
C LEU A 73 -14.02 13.65 -2.20
N GLN A 74 -15.23 14.18 -2.01
CA GLN A 74 -15.60 14.94 -0.80
C GLN A 74 -16.38 14.10 0.21
N ARG A 75 -17.20 13.15 -0.27
CA ARG A 75 -18.25 12.49 0.54
C ARG A 75 -18.08 10.97 0.61
N GLY A 76 -16.87 10.48 0.33
CA GLY A 76 -16.58 9.05 0.32
C GLY A 76 -15.21 8.76 -0.26
N VAL A 77 -15.15 7.72 -1.08
CA VAL A 77 -13.93 7.28 -1.76
C VAL A 77 -14.00 7.57 -3.27
N PRO A 78 -12.86 7.82 -3.94
CA PRO A 78 -12.84 8.17 -5.37
C PRO A 78 -13.20 7.00 -6.29
N TYR A 79 -13.04 5.76 -5.81
CA TYR A 79 -13.27 4.55 -6.61
C TYR A 79 -14.74 4.12 -6.63
N CYS A 80 -15.05 3.25 -7.59
CA CYS A 80 -16.33 2.57 -7.70
C CYS A 80 -16.31 1.28 -6.87
N SER A 81 -17.37 1.03 -6.10
CA SER A 81 -17.50 -0.18 -5.28
C SER A 81 -17.95 -1.43 -6.05
N ASN A 82 -18.01 -1.36 -7.38
CA ASN A 82 -18.24 -2.49 -8.31
C ASN A 82 -19.64 -3.16 -8.23
N ILE A 83 -20.12 -3.50 -7.03
CA ILE A 83 -21.29 -4.35 -6.79
C ILE A 83 -22.62 -3.60 -6.63
N CYS A 84 -22.59 -2.32 -6.26
CA CYS A 84 -23.78 -1.58 -5.80
C CYS A 84 -24.91 -1.56 -6.85
N CYS A 85 -24.58 -1.31 -8.12
CA CYS A 85 -25.58 -1.28 -9.19
C CYS A 85 -26.29 -2.63 -9.36
N MET A 86 -25.51 -3.73 -9.32
CA MET A 86 -26.05 -5.07 -9.53
C MET A 86 -26.84 -5.58 -8.33
N ASN A 87 -26.42 -5.23 -7.11
CA ASN A 87 -27.20 -5.51 -5.91
C ASN A 87 -28.57 -4.82 -6.00
N THR A 88 -28.61 -3.54 -6.38
CA THR A 88 -29.89 -2.84 -6.56
C THR A 88 -30.74 -3.45 -7.67
N ILE A 89 -30.17 -3.81 -8.83
CA ILE A 89 -30.93 -4.49 -9.90
C ILE A 89 -31.54 -5.80 -9.40
N LYS A 90 -30.79 -6.56 -8.58
CA LYS A 90 -31.28 -7.78 -7.96
C LYS A 90 -32.40 -7.48 -6.95
N GLU A 91 -32.22 -6.47 -6.09
CA GLU A 91 -33.22 -6.05 -5.09
C GLU A 91 -34.52 -5.58 -5.76
N THR A 92 -34.45 -4.80 -6.84
CA THR A 92 -35.64 -4.31 -7.55
C THR A 92 -36.39 -5.42 -8.28
N LEU A 93 -35.68 -6.42 -8.83
CA LEU A 93 -36.31 -7.62 -9.37
C LEU A 93 -36.98 -8.46 -8.28
N LEU A 94 -36.32 -8.62 -7.13
CA LEU A 94 -36.89 -9.34 -5.99
C LEU A 94 -38.16 -8.66 -5.47
N LEU A 95 -38.17 -7.32 -5.42
CA LEU A 95 -39.37 -6.54 -5.10
C LEU A 95 -40.49 -6.78 -6.12
N ALA A 96 -40.19 -6.75 -7.42
CA ALA A 96 -41.19 -6.97 -8.45
C ALA A 96 -41.81 -8.39 -8.37
N ASP A 97 -41.01 -9.40 -8.01
CA ASP A 97 -41.46 -10.79 -7.89
C ASP A 97 -42.30 -11.03 -6.62
N HIS A 98 -41.88 -10.52 -5.46
CA HIS A 98 -42.50 -10.81 -4.16
C HIS A 98 -43.54 -9.78 -3.72
N TYR A 99 -43.40 -8.53 -4.19
CA TYR A 99 -44.25 -7.39 -3.83
C TYR A 99 -44.68 -6.65 -5.11
N PRO A 100 -45.53 -7.26 -5.97
CA PRO A 100 -45.85 -6.72 -7.30
C PRO A 100 -46.57 -5.35 -7.27
N GLU A 101 -47.19 -5.01 -6.15
CA GLU A 101 -47.81 -3.70 -5.93
C GLU A 101 -46.79 -2.61 -5.57
N SER A 102 -45.56 -2.99 -5.21
CA SER A 102 -44.49 -2.08 -4.84
C SER A 102 -43.76 -1.55 -6.08
N ARG A 103 -43.60 -0.23 -6.15
CA ARG A 103 -42.89 0.46 -7.23
C ARG A 103 -41.46 0.76 -6.79
N SER A 104 -40.53 0.62 -7.73
CA SER A 104 -39.11 0.91 -7.48
C SER A 104 -38.60 2.05 -8.36
N THR A 105 -37.90 3.01 -7.76
CA THR A 105 -37.16 4.07 -8.46
C THR A 105 -35.67 4.00 -8.13
N VAL A 106 -34.80 3.97 -9.14
CA VAL A 106 -33.34 3.94 -8.97
C VAL A 106 -32.72 5.25 -9.44
N TYR A 107 -32.03 5.95 -8.53
CA TYR A 107 -31.31 7.20 -8.78
C TYR A 107 -29.83 6.92 -9.02
N TYR A 108 -29.31 7.24 -10.21
CA TYR A 108 -27.98 6.80 -10.63
C TYR A 108 -27.21 7.82 -11.47
N MET A 109 -25.88 7.68 -11.54
CA MET A 109 -25.04 8.39 -12.51
C MET A 109 -24.84 7.54 -13.78
N ASP A 110 -24.31 6.33 -13.58
CA ASP A 110 -24.10 5.31 -14.61
C ASP A 110 -24.50 3.94 -14.05
N ILE A 111 -25.17 3.10 -14.83
CA ILE A 111 -25.41 1.70 -14.50
C ILE A 111 -24.20 0.90 -14.96
N ARG A 112 -23.56 0.18 -14.03
CA ARG A 112 -22.36 -0.64 -14.30
C ARG A 112 -22.69 -2.13 -14.27
N ALA A 113 -23.38 -2.59 -15.30
CA ALA A 113 -23.80 -3.99 -15.48
C ALA A 113 -22.84 -4.76 -16.40
N PHE A 114 -21.56 -4.84 -16.04
CA PHE A 114 -20.47 -5.27 -16.94
C PHE A 114 -20.18 -6.78 -16.98
N GLY A 115 -20.76 -7.57 -16.07
CA GLY A 115 -20.58 -9.03 -16.01
C GLY A 115 -21.38 -9.79 -17.06
N LYS A 116 -21.05 -11.07 -17.28
CA LYS A 116 -21.83 -11.95 -18.17
C LYS A 116 -23.27 -12.07 -17.64
N GLY A 117 -24.25 -11.67 -18.44
CA GLY A 117 -25.67 -11.71 -18.06
C GLY A 117 -26.16 -10.47 -17.31
N PHE A 118 -25.30 -9.51 -16.99
CA PHE A 118 -25.66 -8.39 -16.12
C PHE A 118 -26.51 -7.35 -16.85
N GLU A 119 -26.20 -7.06 -18.11
CA GLU A 119 -27.00 -6.16 -18.94
C GLU A 119 -28.41 -6.75 -19.18
N GLU A 120 -28.51 -8.07 -19.32
CA GLU A 120 -29.78 -8.76 -19.42
C GLU A 120 -30.61 -8.66 -18.14
N LEU A 121 -29.99 -8.73 -16.96
CA LEU A 121 -30.66 -8.49 -15.68
C LEU A 121 -31.11 -7.03 -15.54
N TYR A 122 -30.29 -6.07 -15.95
CA TYR A 122 -30.67 -4.66 -15.98
C TYR A 122 -31.92 -4.44 -16.86
N ARG A 123 -31.92 -5.01 -18.07
CA ARG A 123 -33.07 -4.93 -18.99
C ARG A 123 -34.32 -5.56 -18.40
N ARG A 124 -34.21 -6.76 -17.83
CA ARG A 124 -35.32 -7.42 -17.13
C ARG A 124 -35.89 -6.56 -16.01
N SER A 125 -35.02 -5.88 -15.25
CA SER A 125 -35.47 -4.97 -14.20
C SER A 125 -36.26 -3.79 -14.76
N ARG A 126 -35.88 -3.25 -15.92
CA ARG A 126 -36.66 -2.21 -16.61
C ARG A 126 -37.99 -2.73 -17.13
N GLU A 127 -37.99 -3.92 -17.72
CA GLU A 127 -39.20 -4.60 -18.23
C GLU A 127 -40.19 -4.91 -17.10
N ALA A 128 -39.69 -5.16 -15.88
CA ALA A 128 -40.49 -5.31 -14.66
C ALA A 128 -41.08 -3.98 -14.13
N GLY A 129 -40.90 -2.86 -14.83
CA GLY A 129 -41.49 -1.57 -14.48
C GLY A 129 -40.65 -0.67 -13.56
N VAL A 130 -39.39 -1.04 -13.29
CA VAL A 130 -38.49 -0.23 -12.45
C VAL A 130 -38.09 1.07 -13.16
N ARG A 131 -38.29 2.20 -12.50
CA ARG A 131 -37.95 3.53 -13.04
C ARG A 131 -36.49 3.85 -12.75
N TYR A 132 -35.71 4.15 -13.78
CA TYR A 132 -34.32 4.60 -13.63
C TYR A 132 -34.22 6.09 -13.94
N VAL A 133 -33.75 6.87 -12.97
CA VAL A 133 -33.58 8.33 -13.08
C VAL A 133 -32.10 8.67 -13.01
N ARG A 134 -31.61 9.29 -14.08
CA ARG A 134 -30.19 9.65 -14.18
C ARG A 134 -29.94 10.97 -13.46
N GLY A 135 -29.69 10.87 -12.16
CA GLY A 135 -29.38 11.96 -11.26
C GLY A 135 -29.23 11.38 -9.85
N LEU A 136 -28.35 11.97 -9.04
CA LEU A 136 -28.32 11.68 -7.61
C LEU A 136 -29.20 12.71 -6.89
N PRO A 137 -29.96 12.33 -5.85
CA PRO A 137 -30.80 13.28 -5.15
C PRO A 137 -29.98 14.44 -4.57
N GLY A 138 -30.49 15.66 -4.73
CA GLY A 138 -29.90 16.86 -4.13
C GLY A 138 -30.37 17.08 -2.69
N ASN A 139 -31.60 16.65 -2.39
CA ASN A 139 -32.25 16.85 -1.12
C ASN A 139 -33.20 15.67 -0.79
N VAL A 140 -33.22 15.29 0.49
CA VAL A 140 -34.14 14.28 1.05
C VAL A 140 -34.73 14.87 2.32
N ARG A 141 -36.05 14.95 2.36
CA ARG A 141 -36.81 15.47 3.52
C ARG A 141 -37.95 14.51 3.86
N GLN A 142 -38.34 14.50 5.13
CA GLN A 142 -39.56 13.81 5.56
C GLN A 142 -40.79 14.62 5.13
N ALA A 143 -41.88 13.94 4.79
CA ALA A 143 -43.16 14.59 4.53
C ALA A 143 -43.68 15.28 5.81
N PRO A 144 -44.44 16.38 5.69
CA PRO A 144 -45.01 17.08 6.86
C PRO A 144 -45.96 16.22 7.70
N GLU A 145 -46.63 15.28 7.05
CA GLU A 145 -47.56 14.33 7.65
C GLU A 145 -47.06 12.90 7.40
N GLY A 146 -46.82 12.15 8.48
CA GLY A 146 -46.37 10.76 8.41
C GLY A 146 -44.85 10.56 8.32
N GLU A 147 -44.45 9.36 7.93
CA GLU A 147 -43.06 8.89 7.94
C GLU A 147 -42.51 8.69 6.51
N ASP A 148 -43.23 9.20 5.51
CA ASP A 148 -42.85 9.11 4.10
C ASP A 148 -41.75 10.13 3.76
N LEU A 149 -41.02 9.87 2.69
CA LEU A 149 -39.87 10.63 2.26
C LEU A 149 -40.18 11.36 0.96
N ILE A 150 -39.72 12.60 0.85
CA ILE A 150 -39.75 13.39 -0.36
C ILE A 150 -38.31 13.56 -0.85
N VAL A 151 -38.06 13.09 -2.07
CA VAL A 151 -36.74 13.04 -2.70
C VAL A 151 -36.74 13.94 -3.94
N GLU A 152 -35.90 14.97 -3.90
CA GLU A 152 -35.73 15.94 -4.97
C GLU A 152 -34.46 15.60 -5.78
N VAL A 153 -34.61 15.42 -7.08
CA VAL A 153 -33.51 15.03 -7.98
C VAL A 153 -33.56 15.81 -9.29
N GLU A 154 -32.41 16.18 -9.81
CA GLU A 154 -32.28 16.65 -11.19
C GLU A 154 -32.14 15.45 -12.12
N ASN A 155 -33.13 15.22 -12.99
CA ASN A 155 -33.01 14.23 -14.04
C ASN A 155 -32.19 14.80 -15.21
N THR A 156 -30.92 14.43 -15.26
CA THR A 156 -29.97 14.95 -16.25
C THR A 156 -30.28 14.55 -17.69
N LEU A 157 -31.18 13.58 -17.93
CA LEU A 157 -31.60 13.22 -19.29
C LEU A 157 -32.72 14.13 -19.82
N THR A 158 -33.54 14.68 -18.92
CA THR A 158 -34.66 15.56 -19.29
C THR A 158 -34.38 17.03 -18.95
N GLY A 159 -33.39 17.30 -18.10
CA GLY A 159 -33.12 18.65 -17.56
C GLY A 159 -34.16 19.12 -16.54
N ALA A 160 -35.04 18.23 -16.07
CA ALA A 160 -36.11 18.57 -15.14
C ALA A 160 -35.73 18.26 -13.69
N LEU A 161 -36.18 19.13 -12.77
CA LEU A 161 -36.22 18.81 -11.34
C LEU A 161 -37.47 17.97 -11.07
N GLU A 162 -37.27 16.77 -10.57
CA GLU A 162 -38.31 15.81 -10.22
C GLU A 162 -38.41 15.67 -8.70
N GLU A 163 -39.64 15.67 -8.19
CA GLU A 163 -39.96 15.37 -6.79
C GLU A 163 -40.66 14.01 -6.72
N HIS A 164 -40.14 13.09 -5.91
CA HIS A 164 -40.69 11.75 -5.71
C HIS A 164 -41.04 11.51 -4.25
N HIS A 165 -42.27 11.04 -4.01
CA HIS A 165 -42.73 10.58 -2.70
C HIS A 165 -42.45 9.08 -2.56
N LEU A 166 -41.77 8.68 -1.49
CA LEU A 166 -41.32 7.32 -1.26
C LEU A 166 -41.66 6.88 0.18
N ASP A 167 -41.98 5.60 0.35
CA ASP A 167 -42.21 5.01 1.67
C ASP A 167 -40.90 4.58 2.32
N MET A 168 -39.89 4.27 1.50
CA MET A 168 -38.56 3.84 1.93
C MET A 168 -37.49 4.28 0.93
N LEU A 169 -36.32 4.70 1.44
CA LEU A 169 -35.15 5.03 0.64
C LEU A 169 -33.98 4.13 1.02
N VAL A 170 -33.46 3.37 0.06
CA VAL A 170 -32.34 2.46 0.21
C VAL A 170 -31.06 3.11 -0.32
N LEU A 171 -30.05 3.21 0.54
CA LEU A 171 -28.74 3.75 0.21
C LEU A 171 -27.83 2.61 -0.24
N ALA A 172 -27.50 2.55 -1.54
CA ALA A 172 -26.58 1.55 -2.08
C ALA A 172 -25.14 1.89 -1.68
N VAL A 173 -24.76 1.47 -0.47
CA VAL A 173 -23.49 1.85 0.16
C VAL A 173 -22.29 1.14 -0.47
N GLY A 174 -21.18 1.88 -0.56
CA GLY A 174 -19.91 1.37 -1.05
C GLY A 174 -19.17 0.43 -0.08
N LEU A 175 -18.18 -0.28 -0.63
CA LEU A 175 -17.23 -1.11 0.09
C LEU A 175 -15.99 -0.30 0.44
N VAL A 176 -15.49 -0.49 1.66
CA VAL A 176 -14.21 0.08 2.11
C VAL A 176 -13.33 -1.02 2.73
N PRO A 177 -12.00 -0.85 2.72
CA PRO A 177 -11.11 -1.77 3.40
C PRO A 177 -11.44 -1.86 4.89
N ARG A 178 -11.42 -3.08 5.45
CA ARG A 178 -11.54 -3.22 6.90
C ARG A 178 -10.23 -2.79 7.55
N ARG A 179 -10.27 -1.74 8.37
CA ARG A 179 -9.14 -1.37 9.22
C ARG A 179 -9.09 -2.26 10.46
N SER A 180 -7.89 -2.62 10.90
CA SER A 180 -7.68 -3.31 12.19
C SER A 180 -8.23 -2.44 13.32
N ASN A 181 -9.12 -3.00 14.14
CA ASN A 181 -9.62 -2.29 15.32
C ASN A 181 -8.49 -2.23 16.35
N GLY A 182 -8.18 -1.03 16.85
CA GLY A 182 -7.05 -0.69 17.73
C GLY A 182 -7.07 -1.31 19.14
N ASN A 183 -7.39 -2.60 19.25
CA ASN A 183 -7.46 -3.35 20.51
C ASN A 183 -6.05 -3.79 20.99
N GLY A 184 -4.99 -3.09 20.58
CA GLY A 184 -3.60 -3.41 20.95
C GLY A 184 -3.02 -4.72 20.36
N LYS A 185 -3.77 -5.45 19.52
CA LYS A 185 -3.28 -6.63 18.80
C LYS A 185 -2.75 -6.24 17.43
N ARG A 186 -1.63 -6.84 17.00
CA ARG A 186 -1.08 -6.65 15.66
C ARG A 186 -2.11 -7.02 14.60
N SER A 187 -2.23 -6.19 13.55
CA SER A 187 -3.14 -6.48 12.44
C SER A 187 -2.64 -7.68 11.62
N ILE A 188 -3.53 -8.31 10.85
CA ILE A 188 -3.10 -9.37 9.92
C ILE A 188 -2.15 -8.83 8.85
N ASP A 189 -2.31 -7.55 8.50
CA ASP A 189 -1.46 -6.85 7.54
C ASP A 189 -0.04 -6.70 8.09
N GLU A 190 0.12 -6.40 9.38
CA GLU A 190 1.43 -6.35 10.05
C GLU A 190 2.05 -7.74 10.17
N ILE A 191 1.27 -8.75 10.52
CA ILE A 191 1.74 -10.14 10.69
C ILE A 191 2.27 -10.71 9.37
N LEU A 192 1.62 -10.38 8.25
CA LEU A 192 1.95 -10.91 6.92
C LEU A 192 2.72 -9.89 6.05
N SER A 193 3.06 -8.73 6.61
CA SER A 193 3.75 -7.62 5.94
C SER A 193 3.10 -7.25 4.60
N LEU A 194 1.79 -7.00 4.61
CA LEU A 194 1.02 -6.66 3.42
C LEU A 194 1.11 -5.17 3.10
N SER A 195 1.46 -4.86 1.85
CA SER A 195 1.36 -3.51 1.31
C SER A 195 -0.07 -3.20 0.89
N HIS A 196 -0.42 -1.91 0.91
CA HIS A 196 -1.75 -1.43 0.50
C HIS A 196 -1.66 -0.49 -0.69
N THR A 197 -2.70 -0.49 -1.54
CA THR A 197 -2.90 0.49 -2.61
C THR A 197 -3.32 1.84 -2.03
N SER A 198 -3.33 2.89 -2.85
CA SER A 198 -3.82 4.23 -2.46
C SER A 198 -5.27 4.22 -1.98
N ASP A 199 -6.04 3.23 -2.42
CA ASP A 199 -7.45 3.04 -2.08
C ASP A 199 -7.63 2.29 -0.74
N GLY A 200 -6.52 1.85 -0.14
CA GLY A 200 -6.43 1.20 1.17
C GLY A 200 -6.67 -0.31 1.15
N PHE A 201 -6.85 -0.94 -0.01
CA PHE A 201 -6.94 -2.38 -0.15
C PHE A 201 -5.54 -3.02 -0.23
N VAL A 202 -5.44 -4.33 -0.03
CA VAL A 202 -4.17 -5.05 -0.16
C VAL A 202 -3.69 -5.00 -1.59
N MET A 203 -2.40 -4.68 -1.76
CA MET A 203 -1.73 -4.58 -3.04
C MET A 203 -1.30 -5.95 -3.56
N GLU A 204 -1.61 -6.19 -4.82
CA GLU A 204 -1.09 -7.30 -5.61
C GLU A 204 0.34 -7.08 -6.09
N ALA A 205 1.08 -8.16 -6.27
CA ALA A 205 2.46 -8.11 -6.76
C ALA A 205 2.54 -7.54 -8.18
N HIS A 206 1.54 -7.81 -9.02
CA HIS A 206 1.41 -7.17 -10.33
C HIS A 206 -0.04 -7.28 -10.86
N PRO A 207 -0.68 -6.18 -11.30
CA PRO A 207 -2.11 -6.14 -11.66
C PRO A 207 -2.56 -7.20 -12.68
N LYS A 208 -1.67 -7.55 -13.63
CA LYS A 208 -1.94 -8.54 -14.69
C LYS A 208 -1.28 -9.90 -14.48
N LEU A 209 0.03 -9.93 -14.19
CA LEU A 209 0.82 -11.16 -14.15
C LEU A 209 0.66 -11.93 -12.84
N LYS A 210 0.38 -11.25 -11.73
CA LYS A 210 0.30 -11.83 -10.39
C LYS A 210 -0.80 -11.15 -9.55
N PRO A 211 -2.07 -11.23 -9.98
CA PRO A 211 -3.18 -10.49 -9.38
C PRO A 211 -3.66 -11.04 -8.03
N VAL A 212 -3.12 -12.18 -7.58
CA VAL A 212 -3.52 -12.84 -6.32
C VAL A 212 -2.33 -13.08 -5.38
N ASP A 213 -1.12 -12.75 -5.83
CA ASP A 213 0.10 -12.84 -5.05
C ASP A 213 0.30 -11.50 -4.34
N ALA A 214 0.67 -11.52 -3.06
CA ALA A 214 1.25 -10.35 -2.42
C ALA A 214 2.70 -10.14 -2.91
N PRO A 215 3.25 -8.92 -2.79
CA PRO A 215 4.69 -8.70 -2.97
C PRO A 215 5.54 -9.62 -2.06
N THR A 216 5.02 -9.95 -0.88
CA THR A 216 5.59 -10.93 0.05
C THR A 216 5.44 -12.35 -0.50
N ARG A 217 6.56 -13.03 -0.74
CA ARG A 217 6.57 -14.38 -1.30
C ARG A 217 5.83 -15.39 -0.40
N GLY A 218 5.08 -16.29 -1.04
CA GLY A 218 4.30 -17.32 -0.36
C GLY A 218 3.00 -16.81 0.28
N VAL A 219 2.73 -15.51 0.20
CA VAL A 219 1.48 -14.91 0.68
C VAL A 219 0.56 -14.64 -0.50
N TYR A 220 -0.66 -15.15 -0.41
CA TYR A 220 -1.71 -14.99 -1.42
C TYR A 220 -3.00 -14.52 -0.76
N PHE A 221 -3.81 -13.78 -1.50
CA PHE A 221 -5.10 -13.26 -1.03
C PHE A 221 -6.21 -13.53 -2.05
N ALA A 222 -7.46 -13.43 -1.59
CA ALA A 222 -8.63 -13.62 -2.43
C ALA A 222 -9.82 -12.84 -1.88
N GLY A 223 -10.65 -12.34 -2.77
CA GLY A 223 -11.88 -11.63 -2.47
C GLY A 223 -11.68 -10.11 -2.32
N CYS A 224 -12.62 -9.49 -1.62
CA CYS A 224 -12.67 -8.03 -1.54
C CYS A 224 -11.59 -7.38 -0.66
N VAL A 225 -10.62 -8.16 -0.16
CA VAL A 225 -9.45 -7.63 0.52
C VAL A 225 -8.52 -6.88 -0.46
N GLU A 226 -8.50 -7.26 -1.73
CA GLU A 226 -7.69 -6.61 -2.78
C GLU A 226 -8.44 -5.49 -3.52
N SER A 227 -9.75 -5.62 -3.72
CA SER A 227 -10.57 -4.58 -4.35
C SER A 227 -12.07 -4.90 -4.26
N PRO A 228 -12.97 -3.92 -4.37
CA PRO A 228 -14.41 -4.18 -4.46
C PRO A 228 -14.74 -5.09 -5.65
N LYS A 229 -15.34 -6.25 -5.39
CA LYS A 229 -15.69 -7.25 -6.41
C LYS A 229 -16.89 -8.08 -5.98
N ASP A 230 -17.53 -8.74 -6.94
CA ASP A 230 -18.68 -9.62 -6.69
C ASP A 230 -18.25 -11.03 -6.21
N VAL A 231 -19.26 -11.87 -5.94
CA VAL A 231 -19.06 -13.24 -5.46
C VAL A 231 -18.34 -14.10 -6.51
N LYS A 232 -18.68 -13.95 -7.78
CA LYS A 232 -18.12 -14.77 -8.87
C LYS A 232 -16.63 -14.48 -9.04
N ASP A 233 -16.26 -13.20 -9.07
CA ASP A 233 -14.86 -12.78 -9.16
C ASP A 233 -14.10 -13.19 -7.90
N THR A 234 -14.72 -13.09 -6.72
CA THR A 234 -14.13 -13.58 -5.46
C THR A 234 -13.85 -15.08 -5.50
N VAL A 235 -14.79 -15.91 -5.95
CA VAL A 235 -14.61 -17.37 -6.07
C VAL A 235 -13.54 -17.70 -7.10
N THR A 236 -13.53 -17.00 -8.23
CA THR A 236 -12.50 -17.16 -9.28
C THR A 236 -11.11 -16.82 -8.74
N GLN A 237 -10.99 -15.71 -8.00
CA GLN A 237 -9.74 -15.29 -7.37
C GLN A 237 -9.28 -16.27 -6.28
N ALA A 238 -10.22 -16.84 -5.52
CA ALA A 238 -9.91 -17.88 -4.53
C ALA A 238 -9.34 -19.15 -5.18
N GLY A 239 -9.92 -19.58 -6.31
CA GLY A 239 -9.38 -20.69 -7.10
C GLY A 239 -7.98 -20.39 -7.64
N ALA A 240 -7.75 -19.17 -8.15
CA ALA A 240 -6.43 -18.74 -8.59
C ALA A 240 -5.41 -18.74 -7.45
N ALA A 241 -5.74 -18.14 -6.29
CA ALA A 241 -4.87 -18.11 -5.12
C ALA A 241 -4.54 -19.52 -4.61
N ALA A 242 -5.52 -20.44 -4.60
CA ALA A 242 -5.31 -21.84 -4.26
C ALA A 242 -4.34 -22.52 -5.24
N GLY A 243 -4.50 -22.30 -6.55
CA GLY A 243 -3.57 -22.83 -7.56
C GLY A 243 -2.14 -22.29 -7.41
N ARG A 244 -1.99 -20.99 -7.10
CA ARG A 244 -0.67 -20.39 -6.84
C ARG A 244 -0.02 -20.98 -5.59
N ALA A 245 -0.78 -21.17 -4.52
CA ALA A 245 -0.30 -21.82 -3.30
C ALA A 245 0.05 -23.30 -3.52
N ALA A 246 -0.76 -24.03 -4.29
CA ALA A 246 -0.51 -25.44 -4.62
C ALA A 246 0.80 -25.62 -5.39
N ASN A 247 1.15 -24.71 -6.30
CA ASN A 247 2.44 -24.76 -7.00
C ASN A 247 3.62 -24.66 -6.03
N LEU A 248 3.52 -23.84 -4.98
CA LEU A 248 4.56 -23.71 -3.96
C LEU A 248 4.63 -24.97 -3.10
N LEU A 249 3.48 -25.48 -2.65
CA LEU A 249 3.39 -26.65 -1.77
C LEU A 249 3.78 -27.96 -2.48
N GLY A 250 3.49 -28.06 -3.78
CA GLY A 250 3.80 -29.25 -4.59
C GLY A 250 5.21 -29.29 -5.16
N ALA A 251 6.02 -28.24 -4.97
CA ALA A 251 7.35 -28.14 -5.60
C ALA A 251 8.38 -29.11 -5.01
N GLY A 252 8.19 -29.61 -3.78
CA GLY A 252 9.15 -30.44 -3.04
C GLY A 252 10.37 -29.67 -2.53
N GLU A 253 10.89 -28.75 -3.34
CA GLU A 253 12.00 -27.86 -3.04
C GLU A 253 11.74 -26.48 -3.66
N VAL A 254 12.19 -25.44 -2.97
CA VAL A 254 11.97 -24.05 -3.38
C VAL A 254 13.30 -23.33 -3.53
N ARG A 255 13.44 -22.58 -4.62
CA ARG A 255 14.61 -21.73 -4.84
C ARG A 255 14.42 -20.42 -4.11
N ILE A 256 15.32 -20.14 -3.16
CA ILE A 256 15.42 -18.84 -2.51
C ILE A 256 16.47 -17.98 -3.22
N GLU A 257 16.34 -16.66 -3.11
CA GLU A 257 17.36 -15.75 -3.64
C GLU A 257 18.63 -15.84 -2.80
N ALA A 258 19.77 -16.12 -3.45
CA ALA A 258 21.07 -16.26 -2.79
C ALA A 258 21.73 -14.90 -2.47
N ILE A 259 20.95 -13.93 -1.98
CA ILE A 259 21.39 -12.57 -1.61
C ILE A 259 21.71 -12.47 -0.10
N THR A 260 22.27 -13.53 0.45
CA THR A 260 22.51 -13.72 1.87
C THR A 260 23.79 -13.01 2.35
N ALA A 261 23.91 -12.87 3.67
CA ALA A 261 25.09 -12.31 4.32
C ALA A 261 26.24 -13.32 4.35
N ILE A 262 27.47 -12.84 4.16
CA ILE A 262 28.70 -13.63 4.29
C ILE A 262 29.59 -12.97 5.34
N LEU A 263 30.14 -13.77 6.25
CA LEU A 263 31.12 -13.33 7.25
C LEU A 263 32.56 -13.53 6.74
N ASP A 264 33.38 -12.50 6.87
CA ASP A 264 34.85 -12.57 6.84
C ASP A 264 35.35 -12.85 8.27
N PRO A 265 35.84 -14.07 8.56
CA PRO A 265 36.26 -14.45 9.91
C PRO A 265 37.46 -13.64 10.40
N ASP A 266 38.35 -13.21 9.50
CA ASP A 266 39.60 -12.52 9.84
C ASP A 266 39.35 -11.09 10.37
N ARG A 267 38.20 -10.52 10.02
CA ARG A 267 37.79 -9.17 10.46
C ARG A 267 36.87 -9.18 11.67
N CYS A 268 36.29 -10.33 12.00
CA CYS A 268 35.25 -10.41 13.02
C CYS A 268 35.82 -10.30 14.43
N GLN A 269 35.36 -9.30 15.20
CA GLN A 269 35.74 -9.09 16.61
C GLN A 269 34.70 -9.64 17.61
N LEU A 270 33.88 -10.60 17.19
CA LEU A 270 32.93 -11.33 18.03
C LEU A 270 31.92 -10.43 18.80
N CYS A 271 31.60 -9.24 18.29
CA CYS A 271 30.80 -8.24 19.02
C CYS A 271 29.29 -8.53 19.09
N THR A 272 28.79 -9.48 18.30
CA THR A 272 27.38 -9.95 18.30
C THR A 272 26.34 -8.91 17.86
N ILE A 273 26.75 -7.73 17.39
CA ILE A 273 25.84 -6.70 16.85
C ILE A 273 25.00 -7.27 15.70
N CYS A 274 25.60 -8.07 14.80
CA CYS A 274 24.93 -8.68 13.66
C CYS A 274 23.72 -9.55 14.06
N ALA A 275 23.83 -10.34 15.12
CA ALA A 275 22.74 -11.17 15.64
C ALA A 275 21.61 -10.32 16.22
N ARG A 276 21.94 -9.23 16.93
CA ARG A 276 20.95 -8.33 17.53
C ARG A 276 20.11 -7.58 16.49
N VAL A 277 20.70 -7.21 15.35
CA VAL A 277 20.03 -6.43 14.30
C VAL A 277 19.30 -7.30 13.27
N CYS A 278 19.38 -8.63 13.39
CA CYS A 278 18.75 -9.55 12.44
C CYS A 278 17.28 -9.79 12.81
N PRO A 279 16.31 -9.31 12.01
CA PRO A 279 14.89 -9.50 12.32
C PRO A 279 14.41 -10.95 12.18
N TYR A 280 15.17 -11.76 11.43
CA TYR A 280 14.84 -13.16 11.14
C TYR A 280 15.51 -14.14 12.10
N HIS A 281 16.32 -13.65 13.06
CA HIS A 281 17.15 -14.50 13.91
C HIS A 281 18.03 -15.49 13.13
N ALA A 282 18.43 -15.12 11.92
CA ALA A 282 19.25 -15.95 11.03
C ALA A 282 20.73 -16.01 11.43
N ILE A 283 21.12 -15.30 12.49
CA ILE A 283 22.50 -15.22 12.95
C ILE A 283 22.52 -15.58 14.42
N GLU A 284 23.14 -16.72 14.73
CA GLU A 284 23.43 -17.14 16.09
C GLU A 284 24.58 -16.28 16.65
N PRO A 285 24.44 -15.73 17.87
CA PRO A 285 25.47 -14.95 18.53
C PRO A 285 26.85 -15.61 18.58
N ALA A 286 27.90 -14.80 18.52
CA ALA A 286 29.26 -15.26 18.79
C ALA A 286 29.45 -15.61 20.27
N ASP A 287 30.31 -16.60 20.57
CA ASP A 287 30.78 -16.87 21.95
C ASP A 287 32.20 -16.33 22.11
N LYS A 288 32.31 -15.12 22.69
CA LYS A 288 33.60 -14.47 22.96
C LYS A 288 34.51 -15.27 23.88
N LYS A 289 33.95 -16.00 24.85
CA LYS A 289 34.76 -16.75 25.83
C LYS A 289 35.42 -17.96 25.19
N LYS A 290 34.73 -18.57 24.22
CA LYS A 290 35.21 -19.74 23.48
C LYS A 290 35.87 -19.37 22.14
N GLY A 291 35.92 -18.09 21.78
CA GLY A 291 36.43 -17.64 20.49
C GLY A 291 35.59 -18.10 19.29
N LEU A 292 34.31 -18.44 19.50
CA LEU A 292 33.44 -18.94 18.42
C LEU A 292 32.82 -17.78 17.67
N LEU A 293 32.99 -17.80 16.34
CA LEU A 293 32.37 -16.87 15.41
C LEU A 293 30.84 -16.97 15.44
N PRO A 294 30.12 -15.89 15.07
CA PRO A 294 28.68 -15.96 14.87
C PRO A 294 28.36 -16.91 13.71
N HIS A 295 27.36 -17.77 13.89
CA HIS A 295 26.94 -18.75 12.89
C HIS A 295 25.75 -18.22 12.09
N PHE A 296 25.88 -18.18 10.76
CA PHE A 296 24.87 -17.65 9.84
C PHE A 296 24.07 -18.80 9.25
N VAL A 297 22.80 -18.90 9.64
CA VAL A 297 21.85 -19.84 9.07
C VAL A 297 21.37 -19.28 7.73
N GLU A 298 22.08 -19.61 6.64
CA GLU A 298 21.82 -19.04 5.31
C GLU A 298 20.35 -19.21 4.87
N ALA A 299 19.74 -20.36 5.17
CA ALA A 299 18.34 -20.64 4.83
C ALA A 299 17.33 -19.71 5.52
N ALA A 300 17.69 -19.12 6.67
CA ALA A 300 16.86 -18.15 7.38
C ALA A 300 17.16 -16.69 6.98
N CYS A 301 18.25 -16.45 6.24
CA CYS A 301 18.66 -15.10 5.87
C CYS A 301 17.83 -14.58 4.70
N ALA A 302 16.92 -13.64 4.98
CA ALA A 302 16.14 -12.99 3.93
C ALA A 302 16.91 -11.92 3.12
N GLY A 303 18.18 -11.64 3.46
CA GLY A 303 19.04 -10.76 2.64
C GLY A 303 18.81 -9.25 2.78
N CYS A 304 18.23 -8.77 3.90
CA CYS A 304 17.98 -7.33 4.10
C CYS A 304 19.25 -6.46 4.15
N GLY A 305 20.40 -7.03 4.53
CA GLY A 305 21.68 -6.35 4.58
C GLY A 305 21.93 -5.45 5.80
N THR A 306 21.02 -5.39 6.77
CA THR A 306 21.20 -4.58 7.99
C THR A 306 22.44 -5.01 8.79
N CYS A 307 22.71 -6.31 8.91
CA CYS A 307 23.88 -6.80 9.63
C CYS A 307 25.21 -6.38 8.99
N ALA A 308 25.26 -6.28 7.65
CA ALA A 308 26.43 -5.76 6.93
C ALA A 308 26.63 -4.26 7.24
N ALA A 309 25.57 -3.47 7.09
CA ALA A 309 25.62 -2.02 7.32
C ALA A 309 25.85 -1.60 8.78
N GLU A 310 25.53 -2.47 9.74
CA GLU A 310 25.75 -2.24 11.17
C GLU A 310 27.06 -2.88 11.69
N CYS A 311 27.84 -3.58 10.85
CA CYS A 311 29.09 -4.18 11.27
C CYS A 311 30.19 -3.11 11.38
N PRO A 312 30.65 -2.74 12.58
CA PRO A 312 31.66 -1.68 12.72
C PRO A 312 33.05 -2.11 12.26
N PHE A 313 33.24 -3.41 11.99
CA PHE A 313 34.50 -4.00 11.55
C PHE A 313 34.52 -4.36 10.06
N GLU A 314 33.45 -4.03 9.33
CA GLU A 314 33.29 -4.38 7.90
C GLU A 314 33.58 -5.86 7.62
N ALA A 315 33.17 -6.71 8.57
CA ALA A 315 33.39 -8.15 8.53
C ALA A 315 32.25 -8.90 7.83
N ILE A 316 31.16 -8.22 7.45
CA ILE A 316 29.99 -8.84 6.84
C ILE A 316 29.73 -8.19 5.50
N ASP A 317 29.62 -9.01 4.46
CA ASP A 317 29.23 -8.59 3.11
C ASP A 317 27.89 -9.19 2.72
N MET A 318 27.30 -8.70 1.63
CA MET A 318 26.06 -9.26 1.07
C MET A 318 26.29 -9.78 -0.35
N ARG A 319 25.87 -11.02 -0.62
CA ARG A 319 25.84 -11.55 -1.99
C ARG A 319 24.94 -10.66 -2.87
N HIS A 320 25.40 -10.35 -4.08
CA HIS A 320 24.72 -9.50 -5.08
C HIS A 320 24.49 -8.02 -4.70
N PHE A 321 24.73 -7.64 -3.45
CA PHE A 321 24.72 -6.26 -2.95
C PHE A 321 25.99 -5.98 -2.15
N ALA A 322 27.13 -6.42 -2.68
CA ALA A 322 28.40 -6.31 -2.01
C ALA A 322 28.86 -4.85 -1.93
N ASP A 323 29.65 -4.50 -0.91
CA ASP A 323 30.10 -3.10 -0.74
C ASP A 323 30.77 -2.57 -2.01
N ARG A 324 31.64 -3.40 -2.62
CA ARG A 324 32.34 -3.05 -3.88
C ARG A 324 31.38 -2.76 -5.04
N GLN A 325 30.24 -3.45 -5.09
CA GLN A 325 29.27 -3.27 -6.18
C GLN A 325 28.51 -1.96 -5.99
N VAL A 326 28.11 -1.66 -4.75
CA VAL A 326 27.41 -0.41 -4.43
C VAL A 326 28.34 0.79 -4.61
N LEU A 327 29.57 0.72 -4.10
CA LEU A 327 30.58 1.78 -4.27
C LEU A 327 30.89 2.04 -5.75
N ALA A 328 31.02 0.98 -6.57
CA ALA A 328 31.23 1.14 -8.01
C ALA A 328 30.04 1.82 -8.72
N GLN A 329 28.80 1.59 -8.28
CA GLN A 329 27.64 2.31 -8.82
C GLN A 329 27.67 3.80 -8.43
N ILE A 330 28.09 4.14 -7.20
CA ILE A 330 28.28 5.53 -6.78
C ILE A 330 29.32 6.22 -7.66
N ASP A 331 30.48 5.57 -7.84
CA ASP A 331 31.56 6.08 -8.69
C ASP A 331 31.08 6.27 -10.13
N GLY A 332 30.33 5.32 -10.69
CA GLY A 332 29.76 5.42 -12.04
C GLY A 332 28.74 6.56 -12.18
N ILE A 333 27.91 6.79 -11.17
CA ILE A 333 26.95 7.92 -11.18
C ILE A 333 27.71 9.25 -11.22
N LEU A 334 28.76 9.39 -10.39
CA LEU A 334 29.47 10.65 -10.16
C LEU A 334 30.66 10.88 -11.10
N ALA A 335 30.98 9.94 -12.00
CA ALA A 335 32.09 10.05 -12.95
C ALA A 335 31.99 11.29 -13.86
N GLU A 336 30.77 11.72 -14.19
CA GLU A 336 30.51 12.85 -15.08
C GLU A 336 29.50 13.81 -14.46
N ASN A 337 29.77 15.12 -14.53
CA ASN A 337 28.86 16.17 -14.04
C ASN A 337 28.26 15.88 -12.64
N PRO A 338 29.07 15.56 -11.62
CA PRO A 338 28.56 15.17 -10.30
C PRO A 338 27.71 16.27 -9.64
N LEU A 339 28.01 17.54 -9.91
CA LEU A 339 27.28 18.69 -9.37
C LEU A 339 25.81 18.77 -9.82
N GLN A 340 25.40 18.01 -10.84
CA GLN A 340 24.02 17.98 -11.33
C GLN A 340 23.25 16.72 -10.92
N LYS A 341 23.88 15.82 -10.15
CA LYS A 341 23.36 14.49 -9.86
C LYS A 341 23.16 14.29 -8.36
N ILE A 342 22.06 13.63 -8.01
CA ILE A 342 21.76 13.20 -6.64
C ILE A 342 21.91 11.68 -6.60
N VAL A 343 22.72 11.17 -5.66
CA VAL A 343 22.84 9.72 -5.45
C VAL A 343 21.65 9.26 -4.60
N GLY A 344 20.74 8.49 -5.18
CA GLY A 344 19.54 8.00 -4.49
C GLY A 344 19.62 6.51 -4.18
N PHE A 345 19.68 6.10 -2.91
CA PHE A 345 19.50 4.71 -2.53
C PHE A 345 18.01 4.39 -2.37
N ALA A 346 17.50 3.45 -3.16
CA ALA A 346 16.10 3.05 -3.12
C ALA A 346 15.95 1.59 -2.72
N CYS A 347 15.18 1.34 -1.65
CA CYS A 347 14.74 0.00 -1.28
C CYS A 347 13.99 -0.66 -2.45
N ASN A 348 14.39 -1.88 -2.80
CA ASN A 348 13.83 -2.67 -3.90
C ASN A 348 12.31 -2.82 -3.83
N TRP A 349 11.77 -3.09 -2.64
CA TRP A 349 10.36 -3.46 -2.47
C TRP A 349 9.40 -2.29 -2.46
N CYS A 350 9.83 -1.13 -1.96
CA CYS A 350 8.94 0.00 -1.70
C CYS A 350 9.33 1.21 -2.55
N SER A 351 10.44 1.88 -2.26
CA SER A 351 10.82 3.11 -2.95
C SER A 351 11.12 2.92 -4.43
N TYR A 352 11.80 1.82 -4.81
CA TYR A 352 12.08 1.53 -6.22
C TYR A 352 10.79 1.18 -6.97
N ALA A 353 9.94 0.33 -6.38
CA ALA A 353 8.62 0.01 -6.90
C ALA A 353 7.69 1.24 -6.96
N GLY A 354 7.82 2.19 -6.04
CA GLY A 354 7.12 3.48 -6.07
C GLY A 354 7.59 4.35 -7.25
N GLY A 355 8.87 4.24 -7.63
CA GLY A 355 9.39 4.82 -8.87
C GLY A 355 8.78 4.16 -10.11
N ASP A 356 8.67 2.83 -10.15
CA ASP A 356 7.98 2.11 -11.22
C ASP A 356 6.51 2.52 -11.31
N ASN A 357 5.83 2.65 -10.16
CA ASN A 357 4.46 3.14 -10.08
C ASN A 357 4.35 4.57 -10.64
N ALA A 358 5.27 5.48 -10.28
CA ALA A 358 5.32 6.81 -10.85
C ALA A 358 5.46 6.79 -12.39
N GLY A 359 6.30 5.90 -12.91
CA GLY A 359 6.48 5.68 -14.35
C GLY A 359 5.21 5.17 -15.05
N THR A 360 4.59 4.10 -14.52
CA THR A 360 3.34 3.54 -15.06
C THR A 360 2.16 4.52 -14.97
N SER A 361 2.15 5.35 -13.92
CA SER A 361 1.20 6.46 -13.72
C SER A 361 1.52 7.71 -14.54
N ARG A 362 2.58 7.69 -15.37
CA ARG A 362 3.03 8.78 -16.24
C ARG A 362 3.33 10.10 -15.51
N LEU A 363 3.72 10.00 -14.24
CA LEU A 363 4.03 11.15 -13.41
C LEU A 363 5.40 11.72 -13.79
N GLN A 364 5.44 13.00 -14.12
CA GLN A 364 6.68 13.68 -14.51
C GLN A 364 7.46 14.14 -13.27
N TYR A 365 8.76 13.86 -13.25
CA TYR A 365 9.71 14.33 -12.23
C TYR A 365 11.11 14.56 -12.84
N PRO A 366 11.97 15.38 -12.19
CA PRO A 366 13.30 15.70 -12.71
C PRO A 366 14.23 14.49 -12.81
N ALA A 367 15.13 14.51 -13.80
CA ALA A 367 16.12 13.45 -14.03
C ALA A 367 17.44 13.68 -13.28
N SER A 368 17.47 14.47 -12.20
CA SER A 368 18.69 14.74 -11.41
C SER A 368 19.03 13.59 -10.45
N VAL A 369 18.04 12.84 -9.98
CA VAL A 369 18.26 11.67 -9.12
C VAL A 369 18.69 10.45 -9.93
N ARG A 370 19.75 9.78 -9.49
CA ARG A 370 20.25 8.53 -10.05
C ARG A 370 20.15 7.44 -8.99
N LEU A 371 19.29 6.46 -9.25
CA LEU A 371 18.94 5.44 -8.27
C LEU A 371 19.96 4.30 -8.25
N ILE A 372 20.47 4.01 -7.06
CA ILE A 372 21.12 2.75 -6.70
C ILE A 372 20.06 1.92 -5.99
N ARG A 373 19.69 0.81 -6.62
CA ARG A 373 18.75 -0.14 -6.02
C ARG A 373 19.46 -0.96 -4.96
N THR A 374 19.02 -0.86 -3.71
CA THR A 374 19.45 -1.76 -2.63
C THR A 374 18.32 -2.71 -2.27
N MET A 375 18.65 -3.90 -1.76
CA MET A 375 17.61 -4.86 -1.39
C MET A 375 16.69 -4.30 -0.28
N CYS A 376 17.26 -3.56 0.66
CA CYS A 376 16.54 -2.81 1.69
C CYS A 376 17.26 -1.48 1.93
N SER A 377 16.56 -0.50 2.49
CA SER A 377 17.23 0.68 3.06
C SER A 377 18.18 0.28 4.20
N GLY A 378 17.90 -0.82 4.91
CA GLY A 378 18.75 -1.39 5.95
C GLY A 378 20.18 -1.69 5.48
N ARG A 379 20.35 -2.02 4.19
CA ARG A 379 21.66 -2.28 3.56
C ARG A 379 22.52 -1.02 3.35
N VAL A 380 21.92 0.18 3.37
CA VAL A 380 22.62 1.43 3.06
C VAL A 380 23.61 1.76 4.18
N ASP A 381 24.85 1.29 4.01
CA ASP A 381 25.94 1.53 4.94
C ASP A 381 26.28 3.02 5.00
N GLN A 382 26.68 3.50 6.19
CA GLN A 382 27.20 4.85 6.35
C GLN A 382 28.41 5.11 5.43
N ALA A 383 29.23 4.10 5.16
CA ALA A 383 30.39 4.19 4.28
C ALA A 383 29.99 4.59 2.86
N PHE A 384 28.82 4.16 2.38
CA PHE A 384 28.30 4.52 1.05
C PHE A 384 27.92 6.00 1.00
N ILE A 385 27.26 6.51 2.04
CA ILE A 385 26.85 7.91 2.13
C ILE A 385 28.09 8.82 2.17
N TRP A 386 29.05 8.50 3.04
CA TRP A 386 30.29 9.27 3.13
C TRP A 386 31.12 9.18 1.85
N HIS A 387 31.15 8.02 1.19
CA HIS A 387 31.83 7.86 -0.10
C HIS A 387 31.19 8.73 -1.18
N ALA A 388 29.86 8.79 -1.27
CA ALA A 388 29.17 9.67 -2.22
C ALA A 388 29.55 11.14 -2.01
N PHE A 389 29.57 11.63 -0.76
CA PHE A 389 30.00 12.99 -0.47
C PHE A 389 31.49 13.23 -0.79
N ARG A 390 32.38 12.26 -0.50
CA ARG A 390 33.80 12.34 -0.90
C ARG A 390 33.99 12.39 -2.41
N LYS A 391 33.08 11.78 -3.17
CA LYS A 391 33.07 11.78 -4.64
C LYS A 391 32.37 13.00 -5.24
N GLY A 392 32.00 13.99 -4.42
CA GLY A 392 31.44 15.26 -4.88
C GLY A 392 29.93 15.23 -5.12
N ALA A 393 29.19 14.29 -4.53
CA ALA A 393 27.73 14.34 -4.55
C ALA A 393 27.22 15.61 -3.82
N PRO A 394 26.43 16.47 -4.48
CA PRO A 394 25.75 17.58 -3.82
C PRO A 394 24.75 17.07 -2.79
N LEU A 395 23.97 16.04 -3.13
CA LEU A 395 22.99 15.44 -2.24
C LEU A 395 23.04 13.92 -2.31
N VAL A 396 22.66 13.31 -1.18
CA VAL A 396 22.37 11.88 -1.08
C VAL A 396 20.95 11.71 -0.58
N LEU A 397 20.15 10.91 -1.28
CA LEU A 397 18.81 10.52 -0.86
C LEU A 397 18.84 9.05 -0.42
N VAL A 398 18.33 8.76 0.76
CA VAL A 398 18.06 7.38 1.21
C VAL A 398 16.55 7.21 1.30
N SER A 399 16.01 6.21 0.62
CA SER A 399 14.58 5.92 0.67
C SER A 399 14.28 4.45 0.96
N GLY A 400 13.29 4.24 1.84
CA GLY A 400 12.83 2.93 2.25
C GLY A 400 11.31 2.82 2.37
N CYS A 401 10.84 1.70 2.89
CA CYS A 401 9.42 1.47 3.20
C CYS A 401 8.96 2.34 4.38
N HIS A 402 7.65 2.49 4.57
CA HIS A 402 7.11 2.89 5.87
C HIS A 402 7.41 1.84 6.94
N PHE A 403 7.37 2.23 8.21
CA PHE A 403 7.69 1.34 9.34
C PHE A 403 6.77 0.12 9.40
N THR A 404 5.48 0.30 9.17
CA THR A 404 4.47 -0.77 9.18
C THR A 404 4.54 -1.67 7.97
N ASP A 405 5.10 -1.17 6.86
CA ASP A 405 5.12 -1.82 5.56
C ASP A 405 6.49 -2.45 5.26
N CYS A 406 7.36 -2.54 6.27
CA CYS A 406 8.72 -3.01 6.07
C CYS A 406 8.72 -4.47 5.62
N HIS A 407 9.18 -4.72 4.40
CA HIS A 407 9.32 -6.06 3.84
C HIS A 407 10.28 -6.96 4.65
N TYR A 408 11.14 -6.36 5.47
CA TYR A 408 12.08 -7.06 6.34
C TYR A 408 11.79 -6.84 7.82
N ILE A 409 10.50 -6.87 8.19
CA ILE A 409 9.95 -6.77 9.55
C ILE A 409 10.18 -5.40 10.18
N ASP A 410 11.41 -5.10 10.60
CA ASP A 410 11.77 -3.85 11.26
C ASP A 410 13.11 -3.28 10.78
N ALA A 411 13.71 -3.85 9.72
CA ALA A 411 15.02 -3.45 9.21
C ALA A 411 15.13 -1.92 8.93
N VAL A 412 14.03 -1.29 8.56
CA VAL A 412 13.93 0.16 8.31
C VAL A 412 14.22 1.01 9.55
N THR A 413 13.93 0.51 10.75
CA THR A 413 14.21 1.21 12.01
C THR A 413 15.71 1.41 12.24
N TRP A 414 16.53 0.45 11.81
CA TRP A 414 17.99 0.57 11.87
C TRP A 414 18.51 1.62 10.88
N THR A 415 17.91 1.72 9.69
CA THR A 415 18.20 2.81 8.76
C THR A 415 17.94 4.17 9.39
N GLN A 416 16.76 4.38 10.00
CA GLN A 416 16.41 5.65 10.65
C GLN A 416 17.47 6.04 11.69
N ARG A 417 17.77 5.13 12.64
CA ARG A 417 18.77 5.37 13.69
C ARG A 417 20.16 5.67 13.13
N ARG A 418 20.55 5.04 12.02
CA ARG A 418 21.83 5.27 11.36
C ARG A 418 21.89 6.67 10.75
N ILE A 419 20.85 7.08 10.03
CA ILE A 419 20.78 8.39 9.39
C ILE A 419 20.73 9.52 10.42
N GLU A 420 19.97 9.36 11.52
CA GLU A 420 19.96 10.31 12.63
C GLU A 420 21.37 10.54 13.21
N LYS A 421 22.14 9.46 13.41
CA LYS A 421 23.53 9.58 13.85
C LYS A 421 24.43 10.27 12.82
N ILE A 422 24.19 10.04 11.53
CA ILE A 422 24.94 10.69 10.45
C ILE A 422 24.64 12.18 10.42
N TRP A 423 23.38 12.60 10.54
CA TRP A 423 23.01 14.02 10.62
C TRP A 423 23.72 14.71 11.79
N SER A 424 23.70 14.14 12.99
CA SER A 424 24.45 14.68 14.13
C SER A 424 25.96 14.75 13.89
N LYS A 425 26.52 13.84 13.08
CA LYS A 425 27.93 13.88 12.69
C LYS A 425 28.21 14.95 11.62
N MET A 426 27.29 15.14 10.67
CA MET A 426 27.38 16.21 9.66
C MET A 426 27.39 17.58 10.33
N GLU A 427 26.49 17.84 11.28
CA GLU A 427 26.45 19.07 12.08
C GLU A 427 27.78 19.36 12.78
N LYS A 428 28.34 18.35 13.46
CA LYS A 428 29.63 18.46 14.16
C LYS A 428 30.80 18.76 13.22
N LEU A 429 30.72 18.30 11.97
CA LEU A 429 31.73 18.53 10.94
C LEU A 429 31.50 19.83 10.17
N GLY A 430 30.41 20.58 10.44
CA GLY A 430 30.04 21.76 9.68
C GLY A 430 29.50 21.45 8.27
N ILE A 431 29.09 20.20 8.02
CA ILE A 431 28.47 19.78 6.76
C ILE A 431 26.96 19.94 6.91
N ARG A 432 26.32 20.61 5.94
CA ARG A 432 24.88 20.86 5.93
C ARG A 432 24.07 19.55 5.98
N PRO A 433 23.34 19.24 7.07
CA PRO A 433 22.64 17.95 7.24
C PRO A 433 21.53 17.72 6.23
N GLU A 434 20.87 18.79 5.75
CA GLU A 434 19.81 18.70 4.75
C GLU A 434 20.31 18.13 3.41
N ARG A 435 21.63 18.08 3.16
CA ARG A 435 22.17 17.42 1.97
C ARG A 435 22.03 15.88 2.01
N LEU A 436 21.74 15.31 3.17
CA LEU A 436 21.33 13.91 3.33
C LEU A 436 19.81 13.87 3.58
N GLN A 437 19.06 13.36 2.62
CA GLN A 437 17.60 13.25 2.70
C GLN A 437 17.18 11.81 3.06
N LEU A 438 16.12 11.66 3.86
CA LEU A 438 15.56 10.37 4.25
C LEU A 438 14.05 10.36 4.03
N GLU A 439 13.58 9.48 3.14
CA GLU A 439 12.18 9.44 2.74
C GLU A 439 11.58 8.04 2.76
N TRP A 440 10.38 7.91 3.32
CA TRP A 440 9.64 6.65 3.38
C TRP A 440 8.55 6.62 2.32
N ILE A 441 8.71 5.75 1.33
CA ILE A 441 7.84 5.69 0.14
C ILE A 441 7.41 4.24 -0.05
N SER A 442 6.11 3.97 0.01
CA SER A 442 5.52 2.67 -0.32
C SER A 442 5.48 2.45 -1.84
N ALA A 443 5.40 1.18 -2.26
CA ALA A 443 5.24 0.79 -3.66
C ALA A 443 4.01 1.41 -4.33
N ALA A 444 2.98 1.78 -3.56
CA ALA A 444 1.76 2.42 -4.05
C ALA A 444 1.91 3.91 -4.31
N GLU A 445 2.92 4.55 -3.72
CA GLU A 445 2.97 6.00 -3.58
C GLU A 445 3.76 6.66 -4.73
N GLY A 446 3.38 6.36 -5.98
CA GLY A 446 4.01 6.97 -7.16
C GLY A 446 3.93 8.51 -7.15
N GLN A 447 2.83 9.08 -6.66
CA GLN A 447 2.70 10.53 -6.49
C GLN A 447 3.66 11.10 -5.45
N LYS A 448 3.84 10.41 -4.32
CA LYS A 448 4.81 10.82 -3.30
C LYS A 448 6.23 10.73 -3.86
N PHE A 449 6.56 9.64 -4.56
CA PHE A 449 7.86 9.49 -5.21
C PHE A 449 8.15 10.67 -6.15
N ALA A 450 7.24 10.97 -7.08
CA ALA A 450 7.43 12.08 -8.02
C ALA A 450 7.53 13.45 -7.31
N ARG A 451 6.80 13.65 -6.20
CA ARG A 451 6.89 14.86 -5.37
C ARG A 451 8.25 14.96 -4.68
N VAL A 452 8.71 13.90 -4.02
CA VAL A 452 10.03 13.86 -3.36
C VAL A 452 11.14 14.16 -4.37
N MET A 453 11.09 13.58 -5.57
CA MET A 453 12.08 13.86 -6.62
C MET A 453 12.13 15.34 -7.01
N LYS A 454 11.00 16.06 -7.00
CA LYS A 454 10.95 17.51 -7.24
C LYS A 454 11.49 18.31 -6.06
N GLU A 455 11.20 17.88 -4.84
CA GLU A 455 11.68 18.52 -3.60
C GLU A 455 13.21 18.45 -3.49
N VAL A 456 13.79 17.26 -3.71
CA VAL A 456 15.25 17.10 -3.68
C VAL A 456 15.96 17.78 -4.86
N ASP A 457 15.32 17.88 -6.03
CA ASP A 457 15.83 18.67 -7.17
C ASP A 457 15.84 20.17 -6.86
N SER A 458 14.81 20.66 -6.16
CA SER A 458 14.77 22.05 -5.69
C SER A 458 15.91 22.33 -4.70
N LEU A 459 16.20 21.39 -3.81
CA LEU A 459 17.31 21.50 -2.86
C LEU A 459 18.66 21.44 -3.56
N LEU A 460 18.83 20.59 -4.58
CA LEU A 460 20.04 20.54 -5.40
C LEU A 460 20.42 21.90 -5.99
N ARG A 461 19.44 22.66 -6.49
CA ARG A 461 19.67 24.00 -7.06
C ARG A 461 20.18 25.02 -6.04
N GLN A 462 20.05 24.74 -4.75
CA GLN A 462 20.51 25.60 -3.66
C GLN A 462 21.93 25.25 -3.19
N VAL A 463 22.47 24.10 -3.58
CA VAL A 463 23.81 23.65 -3.18
C VAL A 463 24.85 24.20 -4.15
N THR A 464 25.86 24.89 -3.63
CA THR A 464 26.91 25.51 -4.46
C THR A 464 28.08 24.57 -4.68
N ALA A 465 28.83 24.75 -5.78
CA ALA A 465 30.05 23.99 -6.05
C ALA A 465 31.09 24.14 -4.92
N LYS A 466 31.19 25.35 -4.34
CA LYS A 466 32.07 25.64 -3.21
C LYS A 466 31.71 24.82 -1.97
N GLU A 467 30.42 24.72 -1.65
CA GLU A 467 29.93 23.91 -0.52
C GLU A 467 30.27 22.41 -0.69
N VAL A 468 30.18 21.90 -1.93
CA VAL A 468 30.58 20.53 -2.25
C VAL A 468 32.08 20.33 -2.06
N GLU A 469 32.90 21.25 -2.58
CA GLU A 469 34.36 21.21 -2.45
C GLU A 469 34.82 21.28 -0.99
N GLU A 470 34.25 22.19 -0.19
CA GLU A 470 34.51 22.30 1.25
C GLU A 470 34.19 20.98 1.97
N THR A 471 33.07 20.35 1.62
CA THR A 471 32.69 19.04 2.18
C THR A 471 33.71 17.95 1.85
N MET A 472 34.18 17.89 0.61
CA MET A 472 35.22 16.94 0.20
C MET A 472 36.50 17.15 1.02
N GLN A 473 36.95 18.40 1.16
CA GLN A 473 38.15 18.74 1.94
C GLN A 473 38.01 18.39 3.43
N ILE A 474 36.85 18.63 4.03
CA ILE A 474 36.56 18.25 5.43
C ILE A 474 36.69 16.73 5.59
N LEU A 475 36.11 15.96 4.67
CA LEU A 475 36.10 14.50 4.73
C LEU A 475 37.47 13.87 4.43
N GLU A 476 38.30 14.49 3.59
CA GLU A 476 39.70 14.09 3.35
C GLU A 476 40.57 14.30 4.60
N LYS A 477 40.41 15.44 5.28
CA LYS A 477 41.13 15.75 6.53
C LYS A 477 40.73 14.78 7.65
N GLU A 478 39.45 14.49 7.80
CA GLU A 478 38.96 13.53 8.80
C GLU A 478 39.43 12.10 8.51
N GLY A 479 39.44 11.68 7.23
CA GLY A 479 39.98 10.38 6.83
C GLY A 479 41.47 10.22 7.16
N SER A 480 42.23 11.32 7.02
CA SER A 480 43.66 11.36 7.34
C SER A 480 43.95 11.31 8.85
N LYS A 481 43.09 11.91 9.69
CA LYS A 481 43.20 11.86 11.16
C LYS A 481 42.81 10.51 11.75
N ALA A 482 41.89 9.78 11.11
CA ALA A 482 41.38 8.51 11.61
C ALA A 482 42.32 7.32 11.36
N GLY A 483 43.46 7.50 10.69
CA GLY A 483 44.38 6.40 10.38
C GLY A 483 43.71 5.24 9.62
N MET A 484 42.74 5.54 8.76
CA MET A 484 42.02 4.50 8.03
C MET A 484 42.95 3.85 7.01
N ALA A 485 43.12 2.55 7.15
CA ALA A 485 43.89 1.70 6.25
C ALA A 485 43.45 1.92 4.79
N SER A 486 44.42 1.72 3.89
CA SER A 486 44.33 1.70 2.43
C SER A 486 43.01 1.14 1.86
N PRO A 487 42.64 1.48 0.61
CA PRO A 487 41.48 0.89 -0.07
C PRO A 487 41.44 -0.62 0.13
N PRO A 488 40.25 -1.24 0.27
CA PRO A 488 40.15 -2.64 0.64
C PRO A 488 41.05 -3.45 -0.28
N LYS A 489 42.09 -4.09 0.28
CA LYS A 489 42.92 -5.07 -0.45
C LYS A 489 41.94 -5.93 -1.25
N LYS A 490 42.17 -6.04 -2.57
CA LYS A 490 41.33 -6.81 -3.52
C LYS A 490 40.70 -7.99 -2.78
N ARG A 491 39.38 -7.91 -2.52
CA ARG A 491 38.65 -9.01 -1.88
C ARG A 491 38.98 -10.25 -2.70
N ARG A 492 39.59 -11.27 -2.09
CA ARG A 492 39.72 -12.58 -2.75
C ARG A 492 38.30 -13.00 -3.11
N GLU A 493 38.05 -13.27 -4.38
CA GLU A 493 36.79 -13.87 -4.77
C GLU A 493 36.62 -15.15 -3.93
N PRO A 494 35.50 -15.34 -3.24
CA PRO A 494 35.19 -16.66 -2.74
C PRO A 494 35.09 -17.55 -3.98
N VAL A 495 36.10 -18.40 -4.18
CA VAL A 495 36.03 -19.49 -5.13
C VAL A 495 34.87 -20.34 -4.66
N LEU A 496 33.72 -20.20 -5.31
CA LEU A 496 32.63 -21.14 -5.14
C LEU A 496 33.20 -22.50 -5.58
N PRO A 497 33.16 -23.54 -4.74
CA PRO A 497 33.33 -24.88 -5.27
C PRO A 497 32.20 -25.08 -6.28
N ILE A 498 32.54 -25.07 -7.57
CA ILE A 498 31.66 -25.59 -8.60
C ILE A 498 31.56 -27.08 -8.28
N GLN A 499 30.52 -27.45 -7.52
CA GLN A 499 30.14 -28.85 -7.40
C GLN A 499 29.52 -29.22 -8.75
N ASN A 500 30.19 -30.15 -9.44
CA ASN A 500 29.71 -30.80 -10.66
C ASN A 500 28.38 -31.52 -10.43
#